data_AF-A0A392P322-F1
#
_entry.id   AF-A0A392P322-F1
#
_cell.length_a   1.000
_cell.length_b   1.000
_cell.length_c   1.000
_cell.angle_alpha   90.00
_cell.angle_beta   90.00
_cell.angle_gamma   90.00
#
_symmetry.space_group_name_H-M   'P 1'
#
loop_
_entity.id
_entity.type
_entity.pdbx_description
1 polymer ?
#
loop_
_entity_poly.entity_id
_entity_poly.type
_entity_poly.pdbx_seq_one_letter_code
_entity_poly.pdbx_strand_id
1 'polypeptide(L)'
;MSPGWTLGWTWGKKEIIWAMMGAQATEQGDCAKFKLKIPHSCKRSPQVVDLLPGASFNMQYTNCCKGGVLTSWGQDPSGAIAAFQMGVGLSGRTNKTVKLPQDFKLLGPGAGYSCGPAKRVPSTVILTDDRRRKAQAL
;
A
#
# COMPACT_ATOMS: atom_id res chain seq x y z
N MET A 1 -24.06 -0.39 -1.84
CA MET A 1 -22.71 -0.09 -1.33
C MET A 1 -21.81 0.13 -2.54
N SER A 2 -21.18 1.30 -2.68
CA SER A 2 -20.34 1.60 -3.84
C SER A 2 -19.07 0.74 -3.78
N PRO A 3 -18.70 0.03 -4.86
CA PRO A 3 -17.50 -0.80 -4.84
C PRO A 3 -16.26 0.09 -4.73
N GLY A 4 -15.36 -0.25 -3.82
CA GLY A 4 -14.11 0.47 -3.61
C GLY A 4 -13.00 0.02 -4.56
N TRP A 5 -11.91 0.77 -4.59
CA TRP A 5 -10.70 0.34 -5.28
C TRP A 5 -10.05 -0.87 -4.57
N THR A 6 -9.36 -1.69 -5.34
CA THR A 6 -8.48 -2.75 -4.85
C THR A 6 -7.14 -2.65 -5.59
N LEU A 7 -6.05 -2.50 -4.85
CA LEU A 7 -4.71 -2.44 -5.41
C LEU A 7 -3.98 -3.76 -5.16
N GLY A 8 -3.55 -4.42 -6.23
CA GLY A 8 -2.75 -5.64 -6.15
C GLY A 8 -1.40 -5.48 -6.84
N TRP A 9 -0.43 -6.27 -6.41
CA TRP A 9 0.87 -6.42 -7.06
C TRP A 9 1.49 -7.76 -6.69
N THR A 10 2.62 -8.10 -7.32
CA THR A 10 3.40 -9.31 -7.02
C THR A 10 4.78 -8.94 -6.54
N TRP A 11 5.16 -9.43 -5.36
CA TRP A 11 6.52 -9.29 -4.82
C TRP A 11 7.55 -10.02 -5.68
N GLY A 12 8.72 -9.38 -5.85
CA GLY A 12 9.82 -9.93 -6.62
C GLY A 12 10.45 -11.17 -6.00
N LYS A 13 10.39 -11.32 -4.66
CA LYS A 13 10.91 -12.45 -3.90
C LYS A 13 9.90 -12.92 -2.84
N LYS A 14 10.27 -12.84 -1.56
CA LYS A 14 9.55 -13.33 -0.38
C LYS A 14 9.29 -12.17 0.58
N GLU A 15 9.12 -10.97 0.04
CA GLU A 15 8.73 -9.79 0.78
C GLU A 15 7.39 -10.04 1.48
N ILE A 16 7.21 -9.40 2.62
CA ILE A 16 6.02 -9.50 3.46
C ILE A 16 5.54 -8.11 3.85
N ILE A 17 4.28 -8.01 4.25
CA ILE A 17 3.70 -6.80 4.83
C ILE A 17 3.70 -6.97 6.35
N TRP A 18 4.50 -6.17 7.05
CA TRP A 18 4.54 -6.18 8.52
C TRP A 18 3.34 -5.48 9.14
N ALA A 19 2.95 -4.33 8.59
CA ALA A 19 1.86 -3.51 9.09
C ALA A 19 1.34 -2.61 7.96
N MET A 20 0.10 -2.15 8.10
CA MET A 20 -0.53 -1.19 7.20
C MET A 20 -1.34 -0.16 8.00
N MET A 21 -1.43 1.06 7.48
CA MET A 21 -2.30 2.14 7.99
C MET A 21 -3.01 2.80 6.81
N GLY A 22 -4.29 3.11 6.97
CA GLY A 22 -5.17 3.64 5.93
C GLY A 22 -5.73 2.58 4.98
N ALA A 23 -5.11 1.41 4.89
CA ALA A 23 -5.58 0.28 4.08
C ALA A 23 -5.21 -1.04 4.74
N GLN A 24 -5.72 -2.16 4.23
CA GLN A 24 -5.38 -3.50 4.69
C GLN A 24 -5.27 -4.49 3.53
N ALA A 25 -4.37 -5.45 3.65
CA ALA A 25 -4.39 -6.63 2.78
C ALA A 25 -5.65 -7.47 3.04
N THR A 26 -6.27 -7.97 1.98
CA THR A 26 -7.48 -8.79 2.05
C THR A 26 -7.20 -10.21 2.55
N GLU A 27 -5.97 -10.69 2.37
CA GLU A 27 -5.54 -12.03 2.77
C GLU A 27 -4.18 -11.99 3.46
N GLN A 28 -4.06 -12.75 4.56
CA GLN A 28 -2.79 -12.92 5.26
C GLN A 28 -1.86 -13.89 4.53
N GLY A 29 -2.39 -14.99 3.96
CA GLY A 29 -1.57 -16.04 3.34
C GLY A 29 -0.80 -16.89 4.35
N ASP A 30 0.17 -17.69 3.87
CA ASP A 30 0.97 -18.56 4.73
C ASP A 30 2.11 -17.81 5.44
N CYS A 31 1.86 -17.47 6.70
CA CYS A 31 2.84 -16.88 7.59
C CYS A 31 3.47 -17.88 8.58
N ALA A 32 3.35 -19.20 8.39
CA ALA A 32 3.72 -20.21 9.38
C ALA A 32 5.18 -20.17 9.84
N LYS A 33 6.07 -19.58 9.03
CA LYS A 33 7.49 -19.33 9.37
C LYS A 33 7.66 -18.37 10.56
N PHE A 34 6.69 -17.50 10.82
CA PHE A 34 6.76 -16.49 11.88
C PHE A 34 5.98 -16.98 13.12
N LYS A 35 6.70 -17.23 14.23
CA LYS A 35 6.10 -17.81 15.46
C LYS A 35 5.72 -16.80 16.54
N LEU A 36 6.45 -15.68 16.64
CA LEU A 36 6.24 -14.68 17.70
C LEU A 36 5.37 -13.52 17.21
N LYS A 37 5.84 -12.82 16.18
CA LYS A 37 5.12 -11.70 15.57
C LYS A 37 4.72 -12.09 14.16
N ILE A 38 3.43 -12.32 13.96
CA ILE A 38 2.87 -12.68 12.66
C ILE A 38 2.73 -11.40 11.82
N PRO A 39 3.25 -11.36 10.58
CA PRO A 39 3.05 -10.24 9.67
C PRO A 39 1.57 -10.04 9.31
N HIS A 40 1.22 -8.82 8.88
CA HIS A 40 -0.09 -8.50 8.30
C HIS A 40 -0.40 -9.37 7.08
N SER A 41 0.57 -9.58 6.20
CA SER A 41 0.42 -10.51 5.06
C SER A 41 1.77 -11.08 4.62
N CYS A 42 1.78 -12.38 4.34
CA CYS A 42 2.88 -13.14 3.74
C CYS A 42 2.57 -13.60 2.31
N LYS A 43 1.43 -13.18 1.73
CA LYS A 43 1.13 -13.47 0.34
C LYS A 43 2.15 -12.81 -0.57
N ARG A 44 2.64 -13.60 -1.55
CA ARG A 44 3.52 -13.09 -2.61
C ARG A 44 2.82 -12.07 -3.50
N SER A 45 1.51 -12.26 -3.74
CA SER A 45 0.70 -11.34 -4.53
C SER A 45 -0.44 -10.80 -3.66
N PRO A 46 -0.18 -9.80 -2.79
CA PRO A 46 -1.21 -9.23 -1.95
C PRO A 46 -2.21 -8.42 -2.77
N GLN A 47 -3.45 -8.37 -2.28
CA GLN A 47 -4.45 -7.38 -2.68
C GLN A 47 -4.77 -6.51 -1.47
N VAL A 48 -4.85 -5.22 -1.68
CA VAL A 48 -5.06 -4.21 -0.64
C VAL A 48 -6.32 -3.42 -0.95
N VAL A 49 -7.11 -3.21 0.09
CA VAL A 49 -8.32 -2.39 0.07
C VAL A 49 -8.20 -1.29 1.12
N ASP A 50 -8.81 -0.16 0.84
CA ASP A 50 -8.96 0.93 1.80
C ASP A 50 -9.73 0.47 3.06
N LEU A 51 -9.50 1.13 4.18
CA LEU A 51 -10.31 0.88 5.37
C LEU A 51 -11.73 1.45 5.19
N LEU A 52 -12.68 0.94 5.97
CA LEU A 52 -14.04 1.47 5.99
C LEU A 52 -14.11 2.79 6.78
N PRO A 53 -15.13 3.64 6.52
CA PRO A 53 -15.43 4.77 7.37
C PRO A 53 -15.62 4.32 8.83
N GLY A 54 -15.04 5.08 9.77
CA GLY A 54 -15.06 4.72 11.20
C GLY A 54 -13.88 3.86 11.65
N ALA A 55 -12.88 3.61 10.80
CA ALA A 55 -11.61 3.01 11.21
C ALA A 55 -11.02 3.74 12.43
N SER A 56 -10.44 2.98 13.38
CA SER A 56 -9.85 3.56 14.58
C SER A 56 -8.74 4.56 14.23
N PHE A 57 -8.63 5.66 14.99
CA PHE A 57 -7.67 6.74 14.75
C PHE A 57 -6.23 6.25 14.48
N ASN A 58 -5.74 5.27 15.27
CA ASN A 58 -4.39 4.73 15.15
C ASN A 58 -4.13 3.89 13.87
N MET A 59 -5.20 3.54 13.15
CA MET A 59 -5.13 2.83 11.88
C MET A 59 -5.40 3.75 10.68
N GLN A 60 -5.77 5.01 10.91
CA GLN A 60 -6.01 5.97 9.84
C GLN A 60 -4.70 6.48 9.26
N TYR A 61 -4.78 6.94 8.00
CA TYR A 61 -3.73 7.64 7.30
C TYR A 61 -4.35 8.77 6.47
N THR A 62 -3.55 9.71 5.98
CA THR A 62 -4.03 10.84 5.20
C THR A 62 -4.87 10.39 4.01
N ASN A 63 -6.06 10.99 3.83
CA ASN A 63 -7.00 10.71 2.73
C ASN A 63 -7.48 9.24 2.62
N CYS A 64 -7.35 8.45 3.68
CA CYS A 64 -7.85 7.08 3.72
C CYS A 64 -9.34 7.00 4.07
N CYS A 65 -9.76 5.74 4.16
CA CYS A 65 -10.84 5.25 5.00
C CYS A 65 -12.23 5.59 4.48
N LYS A 66 -12.34 5.66 3.16
CA LYS A 66 -13.58 5.91 2.41
C LYS A 66 -14.19 4.61 1.89
N GLY A 67 -13.74 3.46 2.38
CA GLY A 67 -14.14 2.15 1.85
C GLY A 67 -13.72 1.96 0.40
N GLY A 68 -12.69 2.69 -0.03
CA GLY A 68 -12.13 2.61 -1.37
C GLY A 68 -12.91 3.43 -2.40
N VAL A 69 -13.89 4.22 -1.97
CA VAL A 69 -14.61 5.11 -2.88
C VAL A 69 -13.73 6.30 -3.24
N LEU A 70 -13.52 6.49 -4.54
CA LEU A 70 -12.83 7.64 -5.11
C LEU A 70 -13.77 8.38 -6.04
N THR A 71 -13.81 9.70 -5.92
CA THR A 71 -14.47 10.60 -6.89
C THR A 71 -13.51 10.93 -8.01
N SER A 72 -14.03 11.42 -9.14
CA SER A 72 -13.15 12.03 -10.13
C SER A 72 -12.61 13.37 -9.61
N TRP A 73 -11.38 13.71 -10.00
CA TRP A 73 -10.77 14.99 -9.62
C TRP A 73 -11.62 16.20 -10.06
N GLY A 74 -12.30 16.10 -11.21
CA GLY A 74 -13.13 17.19 -11.73
C GLY A 74 -14.47 17.36 -10.99
N GLN A 75 -14.97 16.31 -10.33
CA GLN A 75 -16.21 16.37 -9.55
C GLN A 75 -15.95 16.79 -8.11
N ASP A 76 -14.97 16.16 -7.46
CA ASP A 76 -14.57 16.47 -6.08
C ASP A 76 -13.09 16.10 -5.89
N PRO A 77 -12.18 17.09 -5.91
CA PRO A 77 -10.76 16.87 -5.67
C PRO A 77 -10.45 16.26 -4.31
N SER A 78 -11.26 16.54 -3.28
CA SER A 78 -11.01 16.06 -1.91
C SER A 78 -11.27 14.55 -1.78
N GLY A 79 -12.27 14.04 -2.49
CA GLY A 79 -12.59 12.62 -2.60
C GLY A 79 -11.69 11.85 -3.57
N ALA A 80 -10.90 12.52 -4.42
CA ALA A 80 -10.18 11.90 -5.53
C ALA A 80 -8.83 11.26 -5.16
N ILE A 81 -8.34 11.50 -3.93
CA ILE A 81 -7.07 10.96 -3.44
C ILE A 81 -7.34 9.87 -2.41
N ALA A 82 -6.63 8.75 -2.48
CA ALA A 82 -6.48 7.82 -1.36
C ALA A 82 -4.98 7.58 -1.11
N ALA A 83 -4.61 7.47 0.16
CA ALA A 83 -3.26 7.11 0.54
C ALA A 83 -3.26 6.18 1.75
N PHE A 84 -2.22 5.37 1.81
CA PHE A 84 -1.98 4.43 2.89
C PHE A 84 -0.47 4.26 3.06
N GLN A 85 -0.07 3.77 4.23
CA GLN A 85 1.32 3.44 4.52
C GLN A 85 1.46 1.93 4.74
N MET A 86 2.55 1.34 4.26
CA MET A 86 2.87 -0.07 4.50
C MET A 86 4.29 -0.22 5.03
N GLY A 87 4.48 -1.13 5.99
CA GLY A 87 5.79 -1.59 6.42
C GLY A 87 6.17 -2.86 5.66
N VAL A 88 7.20 -2.80 4.82
CA VAL A 88 7.65 -3.97 4.03
C VAL A 88 8.80 -4.69 4.75
N GLY A 89 8.69 -6.02 4.87
CA GLY A 89 9.70 -6.90 5.43
C GLY A 89 10.38 -7.77 4.38
N LEU A 90 11.53 -8.36 4.74
CA LEU A 90 12.32 -9.27 3.90
C LEU A 90 12.71 -8.70 2.51
N SER A 91 12.67 -7.38 2.37
CA SER A 91 13.05 -6.68 1.14
C SER A 91 14.50 -6.18 1.19
N GLY A 92 15.11 -6.06 0.02
CA GLY A 92 16.42 -5.42 -0.12
C GLY A 92 16.32 -3.92 0.14
N ARG A 93 17.33 -3.35 0.81
CA ARG A 93 17.36 -1.93 1.22
C ARG A 93 18.23 -1.05 0.32
N THR A 94 18.76 -1.58 -0.77
CA THR A 94 19.63 -0.85 -1.69
C THR A 94 19.17 -1.05 -3.13
N ASN A 95 19.51 -0.12 -4.03
CA ASN A 95 19.20 -0.23 -5.47
C ASN A 95 19.70 -1.52 -6.12
N LYS A 96 20.70 -2.18 -5.52
CA LYS A 96 21.25 -3.46 -5.97
C LYS A 96 20.49 -4.67 -5.42
N THR A 97 20.00 -4.58 -4.19
CA THR A 97 19.40 -5.71 -3.47
C THR A 97 17.88 -5.77 -3.59
N VAL A 98 17.23 -4.61 -3.75
CA VAL A 98 15.78 -4.52 -3.92
C VAL A 98 15.35 -5.19 -5.22
N LYS A 99 14.33 -6.04 -5.14
CA LYS A 99 13.66 -6.60 -6.31
C LYS A 99 12.34 -5.86 -6.49
N LEU A 100 12.17 -5.28 -7.67
CA LEU A 100 11.00 -4.48 -7.97
C LEU A 100 9.76 -5.38 -8.02
N PRO A 101 8.66 -4.99 -7.35
CA PRO A 101 7.38 -5.64 -7.53
C PRO A 101 6.88 -5.49 -8.97
N GLN A 102 6.02 -6.42 -9.38
CA GLN A 102 5.50 -6.55 -10.73
C GLN A 102 3.96 -6.60 -10.70
N ASP A 103 3.35 -6.50 -11.88
CA ASP A 103 1.91 -6.71 -12.08
C ASP A 103 1.01 -5.87 -11.18
N PHE A 104 1.34 -4.59 -11.04
CA PHE A 104 0.47 -3.65 -10.34
C PHE A 104 -0.86 -3.53 -11.07
N LYS A 105 -1.96 -3.80 -10.35
CA LYS A 105 -3.32 -3.70 -10.85
C LYS A 105 -4.16 -2.87 -9.89
N LEU A 106 -4.79 -1.83 -10.41
CA LEU A 106 -5.78 -1.04 -9.69
C LEU A 106 -7.17 -1.43 -10.22
N LEU A 107 -7.89 -2.23 -9.46
CA LEU A 107 -9.26 -2.63 -9.75
C LEU A 107 -10.23 -1.66 -9.09
N GLY A 108 -11.43 -1.52 -9.65
CA GLY A 108 -12.49 -0.69 -9.11
C GLY A 108 -13.86 -1.13 -9.62
N PRO A 109 -14.91 -0.29 -9.51
CA PRO A 109 -16.27 -0.55 -9.98
C PRO A 109 -16.46 -1.00 -11.44
N GLY A 110 -15.42 -0.95 -12.26
CA GLY A 110 -15.47 -1.23 -13.69
C GLY A 110 -14.19 -1.89 -14.20
N ALA A 111 -13.81 -1.59 -15.44
CA ALA A 111 -12.56 -2.10 -16.01
C ALA A 111 -11.36 -1.64 -15.16
N GLY A 112 -10.61 -2.60 -14.64
CA GLY A 112 -9.40 -2.33 -13.86
C GLY A 112 -8.27 -1.78 -14.73
N TYR A 113 -7.31 -1.12 -14.08
CA TYR A 113 -6.11 -0.60 -14.70
C TYR A 113 -4.93 -1.52 -14.41
N SER A 114 -4.13 -1.78 -15.44
CA SER A 114 -2.80 -2.39 -15.28
C SER A 114 -1.76 -1.29 -15.34
N CYS A 115 -0.95 -1.16 -14.29
CA CYS A 115 0.12 -0.16 -14.26
C CYS A 115 1.32 -0.65 -15.06
N GLY A 116 2.12 0.29 -15.56
CA GLY A 116 3.41 -0.02 -16.17
C GLY A 116 4.40 -0.67 -15.19
N PRO A 117 5.52 -1.20 -15.69
CA PRO A 117 6.53 -1.83 -14.84
C PRO A 117 7.10 -0.84 -13.84
N ALA A 118 7.35 -1.31 -12.61
CA ALA A 118 8.03 -0.53 -11.59
C ALA A 118 9.47 -0.21 -12.06
N LYS A 119 9.95 0.99 -11.68
CA LYS A 119 11.29 1.48 -12.02
C LYS A 119 11.99 1.94 -10.75
N ARG A 120 13.32 1.80 -10.73
CA ARG A 120 14.15 2.48 -9.73
C ARG A 120 14.20 3.96 -10.06
N VAL A 121 13.96 4.78 -9.06
CA VAL A 121 13.98 6.25 -9.18
C VAL A 121 15.05 6.81 -8.25
N PRO A 122 15.48 8.08 -8.43
CA PRO A 122 16.30 8.75 -7.45
C PRO A 122 15.62 8.75 -6.07
N SER A 123 16.43 8.69 -5.02
CA SER A 123 15.90 8.67 -3.65
C SER A 123 15.06 9.91 -3.37
N THR A 124 13.88 9.69 -2.78
CA THR A 124 12.98 10.78 -2.38
C THR A 124 13.30 11.18 -0.94
N VAL A 125 13.44 12.48 -0.71
CA VAL A 125 13.61 13.04 0.64
C VAL A 125 12.26 13.58 1.11
N ILE A 126 11.78 13.04 2.22
CA ILE A 126 10.52 13.42 2.85
C ILE A 126 10.86 14.15 4.15
N LEU A 127 10.39 15.39 4.29
CA LEU A 127 10.47 16.12 5.56
C LEU A 127 9.32 15.70 6.45
N THR A 128 9.59 15.57 7.76
CA THR A 128 8.50 15.53 8.74
C THR A 128 7.73 16.84 8.72
N ASP A 129 6.48 16.82 9.19
CA ASP A 129 5.61 18.00 9.19
C ASP A 129 6.23 19.18 9.96
N ASP A 130 6.96 18.88 11.04
CA ASP A 130 7.70 19.86 11.84
C ASP A 130 9.03 20.32 11.20
N ARG A 131 9.40 19.74 10.05
CA ARG A 131 10.63 19.96 9.27
C ARG A 131 11.94 19.68 10.03
N ARG A 132 11.88 19.07 11.22
CA ARG A 132 13.07 18.80 12.04
C ARG A 132 13.80 17.53 11.60
N ARG A 133 13.11 16.60 10.95
CA ARG A 133 13.68 15.32 10.51
C ARG A 133 13.49 15.13 9.01
N LYS A 134 14.52 14.54 8.39
CA LYS A 134 14.51 14.08 7.00
C LYS A 134 14.46 12.56 6.99
N ALA A 135 13.51 11.99 6.26
CA ALA A 135 13.49 10.58 5.92
C ALA A 135 13.85 10.43 4.44
N GLN A 136 14.67 9.43 4.12
CA GLN A 136 15.04 9.12 2.75
C GLN A 136 14.42 7.78 2.35
N ALA A 137 13.68 7.77 1.24
CA ALA A 137 13.19 6.57 0.57
C ALA A 137 14.06 6.28 -0.67
N LEU A 138 14.38 5.00 -0.89
CA LEU A 138 15.34 4.54 -1.91
C LEU A 138 14.70 4.19 -3.24
#